data_AF-A0A3A9H4D9-F1
#
_entry.id   AF-A0A3A9H4D9-F1
#
_cell.length_a   1.000
_cell.length_b   1.000
_cell.length_c   1.000
_cell.angle_alpha   90.00
_cell.angle_beta   90.00
_cell.angle_gamma   90.00
#
_symmetry.space_group_name_H-M   'P 1'
#
loop_
_entity.id
_entity.type
_entity.pdbx_description
1 polymer ?
#
loop_
_entity_poly.entity_id
_entity_poly.type
_entity_poly.pdbx_seq_one_letter_code
_entity_poly.pdbx_strand_id
1 'polypeptide(L)'
;MNDPTFTFYKYKAYVNTLCLKELSESDFIEILINPRDKLLAVLPSAIYEKDSIRWCRNTEKKIPRHISCKIFSAKVFSMMDWNVNYRYRLHGQITIVENTKICLFDLDSPEIEIPVSEKEPAYAPCSTSYHLCTNNFMGYAVLDEKKRYKNTKREEIK
;
A
#
# COMPACT_ATOMS: atom_id res chain seq x y z
N MET A 1 17.00 3.16 -18.82
CA MET A 1 15.61 3.66 -18.74
C MET A 1 15.19 3.44 -17.30
N ASN A 2 14.66 4.43 -16.59
CA ASN A 2 14.18 4.20 -15.22
C ASN A 2 12.81 3.52 -15.30
N ASP A 3 12.54 2.54 -14.46
CA ASP A 3 11.23 1.90 -14.41
C ASP A 3 10.30 2.63 -13.42
N PRO A 4 8.96 2.53 -13.57
CA PRO A 4 8.02 2.98 -12.56
C PRO A 4 8.33 2.33 -11.21
N THR A 5 8.41 3.14 -10.14
CA THR A 5 8.59 2.59 -8.79
C THR A 5 7.60 3.15 -7.79
N PHE A 6 7.22 2.30 -6.85
CA PHE A 6 6.37 2.63 -5.70
C PHE A 6 7.12 2.21 -4.43
N THR A 7 7.28 3.13 -3.48
CA THR A 7 8.08 2.87 -2.26
C THR A 7 7.22 3.01 -1.02
N PHE A 8 7.31 2.03 -0.13
CA PHE A 8 6.84 2.11 1.25
C PHE A 8 8.02 2.36 2.20
N TYR A 9 7.89 3.36 3.06
CA TYR A 9 8.87 3.65 4.12
C TYR A 9 8.24 4.43 5.27
N LYS A 10 8.43 3.97 6.52
CA LYS A 10 7.93 4.64 7.74
C LYS A 10 6.44 5.05 7.62
N TYR A 11 5.59 4.12 7.18
CA TYR A 11 4.14 4.32 6.95
C TYR A 11 3.79 5.42 5.92
N LYS A 12 4.76 5.78 5.08
CA LYS A 12 4.56 6.67 3.93
C LYS A 12 4.72 5.87 2.65
N ALA A 13 3.98 6.28 1.64
CA ALA A 13 4.09 5.79 0.29
C ALA A 13 4.46 6.92 -0.66
N TYR A 14 5.26 6.64 -1.68
CA TYR A 14 5.55 7.59 -2.76
C TYR A 14 5.98 6.85 -4.02
N VAL A 15 5.80 7.52 -5.16
CA VAL A 15 6.26 7.03 -6.46
C VAL A 15 7.47 7.81 -6.92
N ASN A 16 8.20 7.29 -7.91
CA ASN A 16 9.18 8.09 -8.62
C ASN A 16 8.52 9.09 -9.59
N THR A 17 9.35 9.97 -10.15
CA THR A 17 8.89 10.98 -11.11
C THR A 17 8.38 10.39 -12.42
N LEU A 18 8.78 9.17 -12.78
CA LEU A 18 8.29 8.54 -14.01
C LEU A 18 6.80 8.24 -13.94
N CYS A 19 6.32 7.70 -12.81
CA CYS A 19 4.88 7.47 -12.60
C CYS A 19 4.06 8.76 -12.82
N LEU A 20 4.55 9.90 -12.32
CA LEU A 20 3.86 11.20 -12.51
C LEU A 20 3.83 11.66 -13.97
N LYS A 21 4.88 11.35 -14.74
CA LYS A 21 4.94 11.70 -16.16
C LYS A 21 4.00 10.82 -16.98
N GLU A 22 3.91 9.55 -16.64
CA GLU A 22 3.06 8.59 -17.36
C GLU A 22 1.57 8.80 -17.07
N LEU A 23 1.22 9.17 -15.83
CA LEU A 23 -0.13 9.53 -15.41
C LEU A 23 -0.25 11.05 -15.23
N SER A 24 0.20 11.82 -16.21
CA SER A 24 0.24 13.29 -16.13
C SER A 24 -1.15 13.94 -16.09
N GLU A 25 -2.19 13.21 -16.45
CA GLU A 25 -3.57 13.71 -16.59
C GLU A 25 -4.23 14.03 -15.24
N SER A 26 -3.76 13.46 -14.13
CA SER A 26 -4.32 13.74 -12.80
C SER A 26 -3.29 14.12 -11.74
N ASP A 27 -3.71 14.99 -10.82
CA ASP A 27 -3.00 15.34 -9.59
C ASP A 27 -3.42 14.44 -8.41
N PHE A 28 -4.41 13.58 -8.64
CA PHE A 28 -5.00 12.68 -7.66
C PHE A 28 -4.99 11.25 -8.19
N ILE A 29 -4.81 10.30 -7.28
CA ILE A 29 -4.79 8.88 -7.59
C ILE A 29 -5.62 8.09 -6.62
N GLU A 30 -5.98 6.88 -7.04
CA GLU A 30 -6.39 5.80 -6.17
C GLU A 30 -5.28 4.74 -6.09
N ILE A 31 -5.15 4.10 -4.93
CA ILE A 31 -4.21 3.00 -4.73
C ILE A 31 -5.00 1.75 -4.38
N LEU A 32 -4.96 0.76 -5.27
CA LEU A 32 -5.65 -0.52 -5.12
C LEU A 32 -4.66 -1.64 -4.85
N ILE A 33 -5.07 -2.63 -4.07
CA ILE A 33 -4.29 -3.86 -3.85
C ILE A 33 -5.17 -5.05 -4.17
N ASN A 34 -4.64 -5.94 -4.99
CA ASN A 34 -5.15 -7.30 -5.12
C ASN A 34 -4.35 -8.21 -4.17
N PRO A 35 -4.94 -8.66 -3.05
CA PRO A 35 -4.23 -9.48 -2.07
C PRO A 35 -3.97 -10.91 -2.55
N ARG A 36 -4.75 -11.41 -3.52
CA ARG A 36 -4.59 -12.77 -4.06
C ARG A 36 -3.39 -12.83 -5.00
N ASP A 37 -3.37 -11.91 -5.96
CA ASP A 37 -2.33 -11.87 -6.98
C ASP A 37 -1.12 -11.04 -6.52
N LYS A 38 -1.21 -10.43 -5.33
CA LYS A 38 -0.19 -9.60 -4.70
C LYS A 38 0.28 -8.48 -5.63
N LEU A 39 -0.68 -7.81 -6.25
CA LEU A 39 -0.46 -6.68 -7.13
C LEU A 39 -0.95 -5.40 -6.48
N LEU A 40 -0.20 -4.32 -6.65
CA LEU A 40 -0.60 -2.97 -6.31
C LEU A 40 -0.80 -2.17 -7.58
N ALA A 41 -1.95 -1.50 -7.71
CA ALA A 41 -2.26 -0.62 -8.83
C ALA A 41 -2.36 0.83 -8.37
N VAL A 42 -1.83 1.74 -9.17
CA VAL A 42 -2.03 3.19 -9.04
C VAL A 42 -2.77 3.68 -10.27
N LEU A 43 -3.92 4.31 -10.03
CA LEU A 43 -4.83 4.78 -11.07
C LEU A 43 -5.05 6.29 -10.92
N PRO A 44 -5.24 7.04 -12.02
CA PRO A 44 -5.74 8.41 -11.95
C PRO A 44 -7.12 8.44 -11.25
N SER A 45 -7.36 9.47 -10.43
CA SER A 45 -8.64 9.67 -9.74
C SER A 45 -9.10 11.12 -9.86
N ALA A 46 -10.41 11.36 -9.73
CA ALA A 46 -10.95 12.70 -9.51
C ALA A 46 -10.80 13.09 -8.03
N ILE A 47 -10.77 14.39 -7.74
CA ILE A 47 -10.59 14.94 -6.37
C ILE A 47 -11.75 14.57 -5.42
N TYR A 48 -12.96 14.38 -5.94
CA TYR A 48 -14.16 14.13 -5.15
C TYR A 48 -14.41 12.64 -4.86
N GLU A 49 -13.59 11.75 -5.41
CA GLU A 49 -13.69 10.32 -5.11
C GLU A 49 -13.26 10.03 -3.67
N LYS A 50 -13.94 9.08 -3.03
CA LYS A 50 -13.79 8.78 -1.61
C LYS A 50 -12.35 8.44 -1.22
N ASP A 51 -11.67 7.64 -2.03
CA ASP A 51 -10.32 7.14 -1.79
C ASP A 51 -9.26 7.90 -2.62
N SER A 52 -9.61 9.11 -3.08
CA SER A 52 -8.73 9.98 -3.85
C SER A 52 -7.60 10.56 -3.00
N ILE A 53 -6.37 10.40 -3.49
CA ILE A 53 -5.15 10.85 -2.81
C ILE A 53 -4.37 11.78 -3.72
N ARG A 54 -4.08 12.98 -3.22
CA ARG A 54 -3.16 13.89 -3.91
C ARG A 54 -1.71 13.39 -3.81
N TRP A 55 -1.17 12.87 -4.90
CA TRP A 55 0.17 12.24 -4.97
C TRP A 55 1.31 13.14 -5.45
N CYS A 56 1.01 14.35 -5.90
CA CYS A 56 2.03 15.31 -6.32
C CYS A 56 1.80 16.69 -5.73
N ARG A 57 2.87 17.48 -5.64
CA ARG A 57 2.77 18.91 -5.43
C ARG A 57 2.57 19.59 -6.79
N ASN A 58 1.62 20.51 -6.85
CA ASN A 58 1.37 21.29 -8.06
C ASN A 58 2.22 22.57 -7.99
N THR A 59 3.44 22.42 -8.51
CA THR A 59 4.39 23.49 -8.85
C THR A 59 4.57 23.50 -10.37
N GLU A 60 5.40 24.39 -10.94
CA GLU A 60 5.69 24.42 -12.39
C GLU A 60 6.07 23.03 -12.97
N LYS A 61 6.60 22.13 -12.14
CA LYS A 61 6.78 20.71 -12.43
C LYS A 61 6.06 19.86 -11.39
N LYS A 62 5.46 18.74 -11.80
CA LYS A 62 4.87 17.76 -10.87
C LYS A 62 6.00 17.08 -10.09
N ILE A 63 5.96 17.20 -8.75
CA ILE A 63 6.93 16.59 -7.84
C ILE A 63 6.21 15.53 -7.00
N PRO A 64 6.74 14.30 -6.87
CA PRO A 64 6.13 13.26 -6.05
C PRO A 64 5.97 13.71 -4.59
N ARG A 65 4.82 13.39 -4.01
CA ARG A 65 4.51 13.66 -2.61
C ARG A 65 4.64 12.38 -1.82
N HIS A 66 5.23 12.46 -0.63
CA HIS A 66 5.14 11.39 0.34
C HIS A 66 3.74 11.39 0.98
N ILE A 67 2.96 10.39 0.63
CA ILE A 67 1.60 10.17 1.11
C ILE A 67 1.69 9.46 2.46
N SER A 68 1.20 10.10 3.52
CA SER A 68 1.03 9.41 4.81
C SER A 68 -0.17 8.47 4.71
N CYS A 69 0.06 7.16 4.82
CA CYS A 69 -0.96 6.15 4.59
C CYS A 69 -0.88 5.02 5.63
N LYS A 70 -0.85 5.39 6.92
CA LYS A 70 -0.62 4.48 8.06
C LYS A 70 -1.45 3.20 8.02
N ILE A 71 -2.77 3.33 7.89
CA ILE A 71 -3.68 2.18 7.91
C ILE A 71 -3.43 1.29 6.69
N PHE A 72 -3.27 1.90 5.52
CA PHE A 72 -3.01 1.19 4.27
C PHE A 72 -1.67 0.45 4.31
N SER A 73 -0.57 1.12 4.63
CA SER A 73 0.75 0.49 4.76
C SER A 73 0.75 -0.61 5.81
N ALA A 74 0.11 -0.42 6.97
CA ALA A 74 0.02 -1.46 8.00
C ALA A 74 -0.68 -2.72 7.50
N LYS A 75 -1.75 -2.58 6.70
CA LYS A 75 -2.42 -3.72 6.05
C LYS A 75 -1.49 -4.44 5.08
N VAL A 76 -0.77 -3.70 4.23
CA VAL A 76 0.20 -4.31 3.29
C VAL A 76 1.28 -5.06 4.04
N PHE A 77 1.86 -4.42 5.06
CA PHE A 77 2.94 -5.02 5.85
C PHE A 77 2.48 -6.27 6.57
N SER A 78 1.28 -6.26 7.15
CA SER A 78 0.70 -7.45 7.78
C SER A 78 0.36 -8.55 6.77
N MET A 79 -0.09 -8.19 5.56
CA MET A 79 -0.44 -9.14 4.50
C MET A 79 0.80 -9.84 3.93
N MET A 80 1.90 -9.09 3.79
CA MET A 80 3.15 -9.56 3.18
C MET A 80 4.19 -10.07 4.20
N ASP A 81 3.87 -10.01 5.50
CA ASP A 81 4.79 -10.28 6.60
C ASP A 81 6.10 -9.45 6.51
N TRP A 82 5.95 -8.16 6.22
CA TRP A 82 7.06 -7.22 6.07
C TRP A 82 7.39 -6.48 7.37
N ASN A 83 8.69 -6.26 7.60
CA ASN A 83 9.19 -5.47 8.71
C ASN A 83 8.96 -3.98 8.47
N VAL A 84 8.13 -3.36 9.31
CA VAL A 84 7.74 -1.94 9.22
C VAL A 84 8.90 -0.93 9.28
N ASN A 85 10.08 -1.36 9.76
CA ASN A 85 11.27 -0.53 9.87
C ASN A 85 12.11 -0.52 8.59
N TYR A 86 11.82 -1.40 7.63
CA TYR A 86 12.55 -1.45 6.36
C TYR A 86 11.90 -0.55 5.31
N ARG A 87 12.66 -0.28 4.25
CA ARG A 87 12.17 0.42 3.06
C ARG A 87 11.98 -0.61 1.96
N TYR A 88 10.78 -0.62 1.37
CA TYR A 88 10.39 -1.53 0.31
C TYR A 88 10.13 -0.72 -0.95
N ARG A 89 10.91 -0.95 -1.99
CA ARG A 89 10.72 -0.33 -3.30
C ARG A 89 10.26 -1.38 -4.30
N LEU A 90 9.03 -1.21 -4.76
CA LEU A 90 8.42 -2.03 -5.79
C LEU A 90 8.78 -1.47 -7.15
N HIS A 91 9.16 -2.36 -8.06
CA HIS A 91 9.27 -2.06 -9.48
C HIS A 91 7.96 -2.42 -10.16
N GLY A 92 7.60 -1.66 -11.19
CA GLY A 92 6.33 -1.82 -11.86
C GLY A 92 6.40 -1.48 -13.33
N GLN A 93 5.24 -1.52 -13.97
CA GLN A 93 5.07 -1.24 -15.39
C GLN A 93 3.82 -0.39 -15.62
N ILE A 94 3.79 0.30 -16.75
CA ILE A 94 2.60 1.02 -17.19
C ILE A 94 1.74 0.08 -18.03
N THR A 95 0.44 0.03 -17.75
CA THR A 95 -0.54 -0.73 -18.52
C THR A 95 -1.70 0.18 -18.89
N ILE A 96 -2.37 -0.12 -19.99
CA ILE A 96 -3.59 0.58 -20.39
C ILE A 96 -4.77 -0.34 -20.14
N VAL A 97 -5.72 0.11 -19.34
CA VAL A 97 -6.97 -0.57 -19.04
C VAL A 97 -8.10 0.40 -19.35
N GLU A 98 -9.04 -0.01 -20.22
CA GLU A 98 -10.18 0.85 -20.62
C GLU A 98 -9.74 2.26 -21.04
N ASN A 99 -8.74 2.34 -21.91
CA ASN A 99 -8.14 3.60 -22.40
C ASN A 99 -7.47 4.47 -21.33
N THR A 100 -7.33 3.97 -20.10
CA THR A 100 -6.70 4.68 -18.99
C THR A 100 -5.34 4.06 -18.67
N LYS A 101 -4.30 4.90 -18.60
CA LYS A 101 -2.98 4.46 -18.14
C LYS A 101 -2.99 4.24 -16.62
N ILE A 102 -2.49 3.09 -16.20
CA ILE A 102 -2.30 2.74 -14.79
C ILE A 102 -0.88 2.25 -14.56
N CYS A 103 -0.35 2.42 -13.35
CA CYS A 103 0.88 1.75 -12.93
C CYS A 103 0.53 0.47 -12.16
N LEU A 104 1.13 -0.65 -12.53
CA LEU A 104 1.01 -1.92 -11.82
C LEU A 104 2.36 -2.30 -11.21
N PHE A 105 2.36 -2.69 -9.93
CA PHE A 105 3.56 -3.03 -9.16
C PHE A 105 3.41 -4.41 -8.55
N ASP A 106 4.49 -5.19 -8.60
CA ASP A 106 4.57 -6.50 -7.95
C ASP A 106 4.93 -6.34 -6.47
N LEU A 107 4.13 -6.96 -5.58
CA LEU A 107 4.44 -7.02 -4.16
C LEU A 107 5.32 -8.21 -3.79
N ASP A 108 5.45 -9.26 -4.62
CA ASP A 108 6.27 -10.43 -4.25
C ASP A 108 7.78 -10.18 -4.38
N SER A 109 8.19 -9.23 -5.23
CA SER A 109 9.60 -8.99 -5.56
C SER A 109 10.06 -7.58 -5.17
N PRO A 110 9.93 -7.13 -3.89
CA PRO A 110 10.38 -5.81 -3.49
C PRO A 110 11.91 -5.73 -3.43
N GLU A 111 12.46 -4.59 -3.82
CA GLU A 111 13.81 -4.22 -3.41
C GLU A 111 13.78 -3.73 -1.95
N ILE A 112 14.56 -4.37 -1.09
CA ILE A 112 14.54 -4.13 0.36
C ILE A 112 15.80 -3.38 0.77
N GLU A 113 15.61 -2.24 1.44
CA GLU A 113 16.68 -1.45 2.02
C GLU A 113 16.53 -1.41 3.54
N ILE A 114 17.53 -1.96 4.23
CA ILE A 114 17.59 -2.02 5.69
C ILE A 114 18.31 -0.76 6.17
N PRO A 115 17.64 0.12 6.95
CA PRO A 115 18.33 1.27 7.53
C PRO A 115 19.46 0.80 8.44
N VAL A 116 20.68 1.30 8.19
CA VAL A 116 21.78 1.13 9.14
C VAL A 116 21.40 1.94 10.37
N SER A 117 21.18 1.25 11.49
CA SER A 117 20.72 1.87 12.73
C SER A 117 21.58 3.09 13.09
N GLU A 118 20.95 4.24 13.31
CA GLU A 118 21.50 5.23 14.24
C GLU A 118 21.43 4.57 15.62
N LYS A 119 22.51 3.89 16.03
CA LYS A 119 22.75 3.25 17.34
C LYS A 119 21.48 2.91 18.14
N GLU A 120 21.01 1.67 18.01
CA GLU A 120 19.93 1.16 18.87
C GLU A 120 20.34 1.21 20.37
N PRO A 121 19.50 1.74 21.29
CA PRO A 121 19.56 1.29 22.67
C PRO A 121 19.00 -0.14 22.71
N ALA A 122 19.82 -1.07 23.20
CA ALA A 122 19.52 -2.50 23.25
C ALA A 122 18.12 -2.80 23.80
N TYR A 123 17.24 -3.33 22.97
CA TYR A 123 16.06 -4.06 23.44
C TYR A 123 15.82 -5.34 22.61
N ALA A 124 15.58 -6.41 23.36
CA ALA A 124 15.61 -7.83 23.02
C ALA A 124 14.62 -8.27 21.91
N PRO A 125 14.85 -9.44 21.27
CA PRO A 125 13.97 -9.95 20.22
C PRO A 125 12.63 -10.38 20.83
N CYS A 126 11.55 -9.69 20.48
CA CYS A 126 10.21 -10.19 20.75
C CYS A 126 9.68 -10.92 19.51
N SER A 127 10.05 -12.18 19.38
CA SER A 127 9.33 -13.16 18.58
C SER A 127 8.03 -13.52 19.31
N THR A 128 7.04 -12.62 19.41
CA THR A 128 5.61 -12.93 19.68
C THR A 128 4.73 -11.68 19.51
N SER A 129 3.80 -11.75 18.56
CA SER A 129 2.53 -11.00 18.45
C SER A 129 2.52 -9.54 17.96
N TYR A 130 2.42 -9.37 16.63
CA TYR A 130 1.71 -8.21 16.05
C TYR A 130 0.19 -8.20 16.41
N HIS A 131 -0.30 -9.27 17.02
CA HIS A 131 -1.70 -9.45 17.41
C HIS A 131 -2.18 -8.53 18.55
N LEU A 132 -1.29 -7.82 19.25
CA LEU A 132 -1.65 -6.98 20.41
C LEU A 132 -1.67 -5.46 20.13
N CYS A 133 -1.22 -5.01 18.95
CA CYS A 133 -1.19 -3.58 18.62
C CYS A 133 -2.51 -3.04 18.02
N THR A 134 -3.55 -3.84 17.86
CA THR A 134 -4.86 -3.39 17.34
C THR A 134 -5.85 -2.95 18.42
N ASN A 135 -5.53 -3.08 19.71
CA ASN A 135 -6.55 -2.94 20.75
C ASN A 135 -6.66 -1.57 21.43
N ASN A 136 -6.08 -0.49 20.90
CA ASN A 136 -6.28 0.82 21.53
C ASN A 136 -6.22 2.05 20.62
N PHE A 137 -6.76 1.98 19.40
CA PHE A 137 -7.06 3.20 18.66
C PHE A 137 -8.29 3.05 17.74
N MET A 138 -9.42 3.55 18.23
CA MET A 138 -10.62 3.99 17.49
C MET A 138 -11.36 2.95 16.64
N GLY A 139 -12.60 2.69 17.07
CA GLY A 139 -13.51 1.72 16.46
C GLY A 139 -13.88 2.05 15.02
N TYR A 140 -13.65 1.07 14.16
CA TYR A 140 -14.46 0.83 12.98
C TYR A 140 -14.81 -0.65 13.01
N ALA A 141 -16.12 -0.94 13.00
CA ALA A 141 -16.63 -2.30 12.95
C ALA A 141 -16.11 -3.00 11.70
N VAL A 142 -15.16 -3.92 11.88
CA VAL A 142 -14.89 -4.95 10.89
C VAL A 142 -16.08 -5.88 10.93
N LEU A 143 -16.97 -5.76 9.96
CA LEU A 143 -17.98 -6.79 9.69
C LEU A 143 -17.22 -8.07 9.38
N ASP A 144 -17.26 -8.99 10.34
CA ASP A 144 -16.59 -10.27 10.35
C ASP A 144 -17.25 -11.22 9.34
N GLU A 145 -16.86 -11.13 8.06
CA GLU A 145 -17.33 -11.99 6.97
C GLU A 145 -17.03 -13.49 7.23
N LYS A 146 -16.12 -13.81 8.15
CA LYS A 146 -15.76 -15.20 8.49
C LYS A 146 -16.83 -15.92 9.33
N LYS A 147 -17.81 -15.20 9.91
CA LYS A 147 -18.93 -15.81 10.62
C LYS A 147 -20.11 -16.22 9.72
N ARG A 148 -20.20 -15.67 8.50
CA ARG A 148 -21.30 -16.00 7.58
C ARG A 148 -21.10 -17.33 6.87
N TYR A 149 -19.87 -17.71 6.56
CA TYR A 149 -19.60 -18.95 5.80
C TYR A 149 -19.70 -20.24 6.64
N LYS A 150 -19.69 -20.15 7.99
CA LYS A 150 -19.82 -21.33 8.86
C LYS A 150 -21.26 -21.62 9.32
N ASN A 151 -22.18 -20.65 9.24
CA ASN A 151 -23.58 -20.88 9.60
C ASN A 151 -24.44 -21.39 8.44
N THR A 152 -24.03 -21.22 7.18
CA THR A 152 -24.82 -21.72 6.03
C THR A 152 -24.61 -23.21 5.75
N LYS A 153 -23.55 -23.85 6.28
CA LYS A 153 -23.29 -25.31 6.08
C LYS A 153 -23.82 -26.22 7.19
N ARG A 154 -24.57 -25.70 8.17
CA ARG A 154 -25.16 -26.50 9.26
C ARG A 154 -26.67 -26.70 9.16
N GLU A 155 -27.33 -26.13 8.14
CA GLU A 155 -28.77 -26.31 7.89
C GLU A 155 -29.09 -27.22 6.68
N GLU A 156 -28.08 -27.79 6.01
CA GLU A 156 -28.30 -28.74 4.89
C GLU A 156 -27.99 -30.21 5.25
N ILE A 157 -27.81 -30.54 6.54
CA ILE A 157 -27.79 -31.93 6.99
C ILE A 157 -28.66 -32.04 8.26
N LYS A 158 -29.98 -32.02 8.04
CA LYS A 158 -30.99 -32.71 8.86
C LYS A 158 -32.30 -32.79 8.10
#